data_AF-A0AAW1HS41-F1
#
_entry.id   AF-A0AAW1HS41-F1
#
_cell.length_a   1.000
_cell.length_b   1.000
_cell.length_c   1.000
_cell.angle_alpha   90.00
_cell.angle_beta   90.00
_cell.angle_gamma   90.00
#
_symmetry.space_group_name_H-M   'P 1'
#
loop_
_entity.id
_entity.type
_entity.pdbx_description
1 polymer ?
#
loop_
_entity_poly.entity_id
_entity_poly.type
_entity_poly.pdbx_seq_one_letter_code
_entity_poly.pdbx_strand_id
1 'polypeptide(L)'
;MMLQDCDYTVVHRPGKRMAHVDALSRAHNILILESNTLEQTLSYILILESNTLEQTLSYKQNMDSTIKQLARRLENEEDKLFELRDGLVYRKNKRTGELLFYVPESMEASILRSSHDDLGHV
;
A
#
# COMPACT_ATOMS: atom_id res chain seq x y z
N MET A 1 -6.93 4.15 -32.23
CA MET A 1 -6.36 5.50 -31.98
C MET A 1 -6.61 5.89 -30.53
N MET A 2 -6.09 7.03 -30.07
CA MET A 2 -6.56 7.64 -28.81
C MET A 2 -6.79 9.15 -28.88
N LEU A 3 -6.05 9.89 -29.72
CA LEU A 3 -6.17 11.36 -29.77
C LEU A 3 -7.03 11.90 -30.91
N GLN A 4 -7.31 11.11 -31.95
CA GLN A 4 -8.03 11.59 -33.14
C GLN A 4 -9.55 11.63 -32.97
N ASP A 5 -10.07 11.08 -31.87
CA ASP A 5 -11.48 11.18 -31.47
C ASP A 5 -11.74 12.32 -30.47
N CYS A 6 -10.69 13.07 -30.10
CA CYS A 6 -10.80 14.21 -29.18
C CYS A 6 -10.74 15.52 -29.96
N ASP A 7 -11.67 16.43 -29.68
CA ASP A 7 -11.57 17.82 -30.14
C ASP A 7 -10.71 18.62 -29.15
N TYR A 8 -9.48 18.95 -29.55
CA TYR A 8 -8.54 19.68 -28.69
C TYR A 8 -7.72 20.71 -29.46
N THR A 9 -7.28 21.74 -28.74
CA THR A 9 -6.35 22.76 -29.25
C THR A 9 -5.11 22.78 -28.37
N VAL A 10 -3.93 22.72 -28.99
CA VAL A 10 -2.65 22.77 -28.28
C VAL A 10 -2.32 24.22 -27.93
N VAL A 11 -2.11 24.49 -26.65
CA VAL A 11 -1.75 25.83 -26.15
C VAL A 11 -0.56 25.75 -25.20
N HIS A 12 0.40 26.66 -25.36
CA HIS A 12 1.50 26.83 -24.41
C HIS A 12 1.03 27.60 -23.17
N ARG A 13 1.30 27.07 -21.97
CA ARG A 13 0.98 27.73 -20.69
C ARG A 13 2.24 27.84 -19.83
N PRO A 14 2.61 29.05 -19.36
CA PRO A 14 3.77 29.23 -18.47
C PRO A 14 3.52 28.60 -17.09
N GLY A 15 4.58 28.07 -16.46
CA GLY A 15 4.50 27.27 -15.23
C GLY A 15 3.75 27.93 -14.07
N LYS A 16 3.80 29.27 -13.95
CA LYS A 16 3.05 30.02 -12.92
C LYS A 16 1.52 29.83 -13.02
N ARG A 17 0.99 29.50 -14.20
CA ARG A 17 -0.42 29.18 -14.44
C ARG A 17 -0.73 27.68 -14.39
N MET A 18 0.29 26.85 -14.15
CA MET A 18 0.19 25.39 -14.04
C MET A 18 0.48 24.88 -12.63
N ALA A 19 0.50 25.74 -11.61
CA ALA A 19 0.80 25.34 -10.23
C ALA A 19 -0.11 24.23 -9.69
N HIS A 20 -1.39 24.21 -10.08
CA HIS A 20 -2.32 23.11 -9.73
C HIS A 20 -1.96 21.81 -10.44
N VAL A 21 -1.54 21.86 -11.71
CA VAL A 21 -1.10 20.68 -12.47
C VAL A 21 0.24 20.18 -11.93
N ASP A 22 1.17 21.08 -11.58
CA ASP A 22 2.45 20.74 -10.97
C ASP A 22 2.28 20.12 -9.57
N ALA A 23 1.37 20.66 -8.75
CA ALA A 23 1.02 20.07 -7.47
C ALA A 23 0.40 18.67 -7.65
N LEU A 24 -0.51 18.51 -8.61
CA LEU A 24 -1.17 17.23 -8.87
C LEU A 24 -0.21 16.20 -9.50
N SER A 25 0.68 16.62 -10.41
CA SER A 25 1.67 15.72 -11.02
C SER A 25 2.74 15.26 -10.03
N ARG A 26 3.05 16.07 -9.02
CA ARG A 26 3.95 15.71 -7.92
C ARG A 26 3.29 14.81 -6.88
N ALA A 27 1.96 14.73 -6.86
CA ALA A 27 1.23 13.81 -5.98
C ALA A 27 1.36 12.36 -6.51
N HIS A 28 2.54 11.77 -6.31
CA HIS A 28 2.89 10.40 -6.73
C HIS A 28 2.11 9.30 -6.00
N ASN A 29 1.30 9.68 -5.00
CA ASN A 29 0.53 8.77 -4.15
C ASN A 29 -0.99 9.01 -4.25
N ILE A 30 -1.51 9.56 -5.35
CA ILE A 30 -2.96 9.52 -5.59
C ILE A 30 -3.31 8.09 -6.07
N LEU A 31 -3.43 7.19 -5.11
CA LEU A 31 -4.07 5.89 -5.32
C LEU A 31 -5.56 6.13 -5.52
N ILE A 32 -6.00 6.05 -6.78
CA ILE A 32 -7.43 5.97 -7.10
C ILE A 32 -7.92 4.62 -6.55
N LEU A 33 -8.59 4.65 -5.41
CA LEU A 33 -9.25 3.49 -4.81
C LEU A 33 -10.51 3.18 -5.63
N GLU A 34 -10.42 2.19 -6.52
CA GLU A 34 -11.62 1.61 -7.11
C GLU A 34 -12.45 0.86 -6.05
N SER A 35 -13.76 1.08 -6.03
CA SER A 35 -14.79 0.31 -5.28
C SER A 35 -14.60 0.15 -3.75
N ASN A 36 -14.42 1.24 -3.00
CA ASN A 36 -14.30 1.26 -1.52
C ASN A 36 -15.43 2.08 -0.85
N THR A 37 -15.73 1.83 0.44
CA THR A 37 -16.64 2.67 1.26
C THR A 37 -15.92 3.88 1.88
N LEU A 38 -16.65 4.96 2.14
CA LEU A 38 -16.13 6.21 2.72
C LEU A 38 -15.34 5.98 4.03
N GLU A 39 -15.77 5.03 4.85
CA GLU A 39 -15.09 4.62 6.08
C GLU A 39 -13.72 3.98 5.83
N GLN A 40 -13.60 3.15 4.79
CA GLN A 40 -12.32 2.53 4.41
C GLN A 40 -11.35 3.57 3.85
N THR A 41 -11.86 4.52 3.06
CA THR A 41 -11.07 5.64 2.55
C THR A 41 -10.59 6.55 3.68
N LEU A 42 -11.46 6.92 4.63
CA LEU A 42 -11.08 7.74 5.78
C LEU A 42 -10.11 7.01 6.70
N SER A 43 -10.33 5.71 6.96
CA SER A 43 -9.40 4.88 7.72
C SER A 43 -8.02 4.84 7.05
N TYR A 44 -7.96 4.70 5.72
CA TYR A 44 -6.70 4.66 4.99
C TYR A 44 -5.98 6.02 4.99
N ILE A 45 -6.69 7.12 4.80
CA ILE A 45 -6.14 8.49 4.88
C ILE A 45 -5.57 8.73 6.29
N LEU A 46 -6.30 8.36 7.34
CA LEU A 46 -5.84 8.55 8.73
C LEU A 46 -4.57 7.75 9.03
N ILE A 47 -4.47 6.52 8.49
CA ILE A 47 -3.28 5.67 8.60
C ILE A 47 -2.09 6.31 7.87
N LEU A 48 -2.29 6.84 6.66
CA LEU A 48 -1.22 7.48 5.90
C LEU A 48 -0.70 8.77 6.55
N GLU A 49 -1.57 9.54 7.21
CA GLU A 49 -1.18 10.80 7.85
C GLU A 49 -0.56 10.61 9.26
N SER A 50 -0.77 9.46 9.91
CA SER A 50 -0.49 9.32 11.36
C SER A 50 0.30 8.09 11.80
N ASN A 51 0.48 7.04 10.98
CA ASN A 51 0.85 5.73 11.51
C ASN A 51 2.21 5.15 11.11
N THR A 52 2.78 4.41 12.06
CA THR A 52 3.96 3.53 11.93
C THR A 52 3.73 2.44 10.86
N LEU A 53 4.83 1.96 10.26
CA LEU A 53 4.85 0.87 9.27
C LEU A 53 3.95 -0.31 9.66
N GLU A 54 3.92 -0.67 10.95
CA GLU A 54 3.15 -1.77 11.52
C GLU A 54 1.63 -1.64 11.29
N GLN A 55 1.06 -0.44 11.41
CA GLN A 55 -0.38 -0.25 11.27
C GLN A 55 -0.80 -0.14 9.80
N THR A 56 0.08 0.37 8.93
CA THR A 56 -0.10 0.27 7.47
C THR A 56 -0.09 -1.19 7.02
N LEU A 57 0.84 -1.99 7.55
CA LEU A 57 0.91 -3.43 7.30
C LEU A 57 -0.34 -4.16 7.79
N SER A 58 -0.80 -3.86 9.00
CA SER A 58 -2.02 -4.42 9.59
C SER A 58 -3.25 -4.21 8.71
N TYR A 59 -3.43 -2.97 8.24
CA TYR A 59 -4.55 -2.63 7.38
C TYR A 59 -4.49 -3.38 6.05
N LYS A 60 -3.31 -3.44 5.43
CA LYS A 60 -3.13 -4.10 4.14
C LYS A 60 -3.25 -5.62 4.22
N GLN A 61 -2.77 -6.26 5.29
CA GLN A 61 -3.06 -7.68 5.55
C GLN A 61 -4.56 -7.93 5.68
N ASN A 62 -5.29 -7.02 6.35
CA ASN A 62 -6.74 -7.09 6.44
C ASN A 62 -7.45 -6.85 5.10
N MET A 63 -6.86 -6.16 4.14
CA MET A 63 -7.47 -6.02 2.80
C MET A 63 -7.17 -7.23 1.90
N ASP A 64 -6.06 -7.93 2.14
CA ASP A 64 -5.64 -9.07 1.32
C ASP A 64 -6.49 -10.31 1.63
N SER A 65 -7.28 -10.74 0.64
CA SER A 65 -8.18 -11.88 0.78
C SER A 65 -7.44 -13.21 1.02
N THR A 66 -6.21 -13.36 0.52
CA THR A 66 -5.39 -14.56 0.70
C THR A 66 -4.87 -14.63 2.12
N ILE A 67 -4.40 -13.50 2.65
CA ILE A 67 -3.90 -13.41 4.03
C ILE A 67 -5.06 -13.56 5.02
N LYS A 68 -6.24 -13.01 4.72
CA LYS A 68 -7.46 -13.26 5.51
C LYS A 68 -7.83 -14.74 5.58
N GLN A 69 -7.74 -15.46 4.47
CA GLN A 69 -7.99 -16.91 4.47
C GLN A 69 -6.93 -17.66 5.29
N LEU A 70 -5.66 -17.27 5.17
CA LEU A 70 -4.57 -17.82 5.97
C LEU A 70 -4.78 -17.55 7.48
N ALA A 71 -5.16 -16.32 7.86
CA ALA A 71 -5.45 -15.95 9.24
C ALA A 71 -6.59 -16.79 9.81
N ARG A 72 -7.71 -16.93 9.10
CA ARG A 72 -8.84 -17.79 9.51
C ARG A 72 -8.45 -19.26 9.67
N ARG A 73 -7.56 -19.76 8.82
CA ARG A 73 -7.04 -21.13 8.97
C ARG A 73 -6.19 -21.24 10.24
N LEU A 74 -5.34 -20.26 10.50
CA LEU A 74 -4.48 -20.21 11.69
C LEU A 74 -5.23 -20.04 13.02
N GLU A 75 -6.47 -19.52 13.00
CA GLU A 75 -7.35 -19.51 14.17
C GLU A 75 -7.79 -20.92 14.60
N ASN A 76 -7.86 -21.85 13.64
CA ASN A 76 -8.38 -23.21 13.86
C ASN A 76 -7.26 -24.26 13.87
N GLU A 77 -6.13 -23.99 13.22
CA GLU A 77 -5.04 -24.95 13.02
C GLU A 77 -3.67 -24.27 13.19
N GLU A 78 -2.75 -24.91 13.91
CA GLU A 78 -1.37 -24.42 13.97
C GLU A 78 -0.59 -24.78 12.71
N ASP A 79 0.17 -23.80 12.19
CA ASP A 79 1.08 -24.00 11.06
C ASP A 79 2.55 -23.98 11.52
N LYS A 80 3.37 -24.82 10.86
CA LYS A 80 4.81 -24.90 11.10
C LYS A 80 5.57 -23.68 10.58
N LEU A 81 5.00 -22.97 9.61
CA LEU A 81 5.62 -21.85 8.90
C LEU A 81 5.00 -20.51 9.27
N PHE A 82 3.77 -20.50 9.76
CA PHE A 82 3.03 -19.28 10.05
C PHE A 82 2.49 -19.27 11.47
N GLU A 83 2.36 -18.07 12.03
CA GLU A 83 1.75 -17.83 13.33
C GLU A 83 0.78 -16.66 13.21
N LEU A 84 -0.36 -16.75 13.91
CA LEU A 84 -1.28 -15.65 14.06
C LEU A 84 -1.06 -15.02 15.44
N ARG A 85 -0.80 -13.71 15.47
CA ARG A 85 -0.69 -12.92 16.70
C ARG A 85 -1.47 -11.63 16.56
N ASP A 86 -2.35 -11.34 17.50
CA ASP A 86 -3.17 -10.12 17.53
C ASP A 86 -3.91 -9.85 16.20
N GLY A 87 -4.35 -10.92 15.52
CA GLY A 87 -5.03 -10.84 14.22
C GLY A 87 -4.12 -10.59 13.02
N LEU A 88 -2.79 -10.56 13.21
CA LEU A 88 -1.78 -10.40 12.17
C LEU A 88 -1.04 -11.70 11.91
N VAL A 89 -0.75 -11.95 10.63
CA VAL A 89 -0.02 -13.13 10.20
C VAL A 89 1.49 -12.84 10.19
N TYR A 90 2.22 -13.73 10.84
CA TYR A 90 3.68 -13.75 10.89
C TYR A 90 4.20 -15.03 10.24
N ARG A 91 5.39 -14.93 9.65
CA ARG A 91 6.15 -16.05 9.11
C ARG A 91 7.29 -16.41 10.07
N LYS A 92 7.36 -17.68 10.47
CA LYS A 92 8.42 -18.24 11.30
C LYS A 92 9.70 -18.38 10.47
N ASN A 93 10.78 -17.74 10.90
CA ASN A 93 12.08 -17.92 10.29
C ASN A 93 12.66 -19.29 10.70
N LYS A 94 12.88 -20.17 9.72
CA LYS A 94 13.41 -21.53 9.97
C LYS A 94 14.81 -21.54 10.59
N ARG A 95 15.60 -20.46 10.42
CA ARG A 95 16.98 -20.39 10.92
C ARG A 95 17.08 -19.79 12.32
N THR A 96 16.35 -18.72 12.59
CA THR A 96 16.46 -17.99 13.86
C THR A 96 15.30 -18.25 14.82
N GLY A 97 14.20 -18.84 14.33
CA GLY A 97 12.96 -19.00 15.10
C GLY A 97 12.17 -17.70 15.28
N GLU A 98 12.67 -16.59 14.73
CA GLU A 98 12.04 -15.28 14.86
C GLU A 98 10.77 -15.19 14.02
N LEU A 99 9.81 -14.41 14.52
CA LEU A 99 8.57 -14.09 13.82
C LEU A 99 8.78 -12.83 12.99
N LEU A 100 8.69 -12.99 11.67
CA LEU A 100 8.76 -11.88 10.73
C LEU A 100 7.37 -11.54 10.23
N PHE A 101 7.07 -10.25 10.06
CA PHE A 101 5.78 -9.83 9.50
C PHE A 101 5.60 -10.40 8.09
N TYR A 102 4.42 -10.96 7.81
CA TYR A 102 4.10 -11.44 6.48
C TYR A 102 3.60 -10.29 5.60
N VAL A 103 4.45 -9.79 4.71
CA VAL A 103 4.10 -8.69 3.82
C VAL A 103 3.18 -9.19 2.68
N PRO A 104 2.02 -8.54 2.43
CA PRO A 104 1.21 -8.83 1.25
C PRO A 104 1.97 -8.51 -0.05
N GLU A 105 1.76 -9.31 -1.10
CA GLU A 105 2.45 -9.14 -2.40
C GLU A 105 2.24 -7.72 -2.98
N SER A 106 1.04 -7.16 -2.80
CA SER A 106 0.70 -5.79 -3.22
C SER A 106 1.55 -4.69 -2.55
N MET A 107 2.17 -4.98 -1.41
CA MET A 107 3.04 -4.06 -0.68
C MET A 107 4.52 -4.23 -0.97
N GLU A 108 4.96 -5.37 -1.50
CA GLU A 108 6.38 -5.65 -1.71
C GLU A 108 7.05 -4.55 -2.52
N ALA A 109 6.44 -4.17 -3.65
CA ALA A 109 6.94 -3.10 -4.50
C ALA A 109 6.95 -1.72 -3.81
N SER A 110 6.00 -1.46 -2.91
CA SER A 110 5.95 -0.19 -2.16
C SER A 110 7.03 -0.14 -1.07
N ILE A 111 7.27 -1.25 -0.39
CA ILE A 111 8.31 -1.36 0.64
C ILE A 111 9.70 -1.29 0.00
N LEU A 112 9.92 -1.99 -1.12
CA LEU A 112 11.16 -1.94 -1.88
C LEU A 112 11.47 -0.52 -2.36
N ARG A 113 10.46 0.19 -2.89
CA ARG A 113 10.63 1.60 -3.31
C ARG A 113 10.94 2.52 -2.13
N SER A 114 10.15 2.48 -1.05
CA SER A 114 10.42 3.29 0.14
C SER A 114 11.81 3.01 0.71
N SER A 115 12.21 1.74 0.80
CA SER A 115 13.53 1.35 1.32
C SER A 115 14.67 1.78 0.40
N HIS A 116 14.44 1.85 -0.91
CA HIS A 116 15.43 2.33 -1.89
C HIS A 116 15.54 3.87 -1.86
N ASP A 117 14.41 4.57 -1.74
CA ASP A 117 14.36 6.03 -1.73
C ASP A 117 14.89 6.60 -0.40
N ASP A 118 14.61 5.94 0.73
CA ASP A 118 15.16 6.30 2.05
C ASP A 118 16.68 6.06 2.15
N LEU A 119 17.21 5.06 1.44
CA LEU A 119 18.66 4.78 1.39
C LEU A 119 19.40 5.62 0.32
N GLY A 120 18.67 6.13 -0.68
CA GLY A 120 19.19 6.93 -1.78
C GLY A 120 19.25 8.44 -1.51
N HIS A 121 18.69 8.90 -0.38
CA HIS A 121 18.79 10.28 0.10
C HIS A 121 19.93 10.48 1.12
N VAL A 122 21.15 10.01 0.78
CA VAL A 122 22.39 10.34 1.50
C VAL A 122 23.34 11.10 0.59
#